data_AF-A0A076NDM4-F1
#
_entry.id   AF-A0A076NDM4-F1
#
_cell.length_a   1.000
_cell.length_b   1.000
_cell.length_c   1.000
_cell.angle_alpha   90.00
_cell.angle_beta   90.00
_cell.angle_gamma   90.00
#
_symmetry.space_group_name_H-M   'P 1'
#
loop_
_entity.id
_entity.type
_entity.pdbx_description
1 polymer ?
#
loop_
_entity_poly.entity_id
_entity_poly.type
_entity_poly.pdbx_seq_one_letter_code
_entity_poly.pdbx_strand_id
1 'polypeptide(L)'
;IEHSIYQIMKEDSLLYCLPKEPLQQAFRTNKLSVQGTVYGYVGWIFCQHFLERLGKEYLFLIHILDRRNPVGEEVLEKLKKRLHQDTFTREYILDIRKQYPSLLKVLYAHFLTGHYVNQAEASNQPTISYKRLTAMERLPGEDLAKRIKEVTTNYHERLVFEGFLCFNKHVLKTNLYQTTKVALSIRMDPSFLDEIEYPRDPYGLFLVYGSEFRRFHIRFSDVCRGGIRWIRSREREGQSINVR
;
A
#
# COMPACT_ATOMS: atom_id res chain seq x y z
N ILE A 1 -5.75 16.40 29.68
CA ILE A 1 -7.09 16.22 29.05
C ILE A 1 -7.08 16.80 27.63
N GLU A 2 -6.71 18.06 27.44
CA GLU A 2 -6.66 18.70 26.09
C GLU A 2 -5.77 17.97 25.07
N HIS A 3 -4.56 17.54 25.45
CA HIS A 3 -3.70 16.74 24.55
C HIS A 3 -4.33 15.41 24.13
N SER A 4 -5.11 14.79 25.01
CA SER A 4 -5.84 13.55 24.73
C SER A 4 -6.99 13.83 23.76
N ILE A 5 -7.69 14.94 23.91
CA ILE A 5 -8.76 15.38 22.99
C ILE A 5 -8.18 15.65 21.60
N TYR A 6 -7.07 16.40 21.50
CA TYR A 6 -6.43 16.67 20.21
C TYR A 6 -5.96 15.39 19.51
N GLN A 7 -5.43 14.43 20.28
CA GLN A 7 -5.05 13.13 19.74
C GLN A 7 -6.28 12.33 19.26
N ILE A 8 -7.37 12.32 20.02
CA ILE A 8 -8.63 11.67 19.62
C ILE A 8 -9.15 12.30 18.33
N MET A 9 -9.21 13.64 18.23
CA MET A 9 -9.64 14.33 17.01
C MET A 9 -8.80 13.95 15.78
N LYS A 10 -7.48 13.79 15.96
CA LYS A 10 -6.57 13.38 14.89
C LYS A 10 -6.82 11.92 14.46
N GLU A 11 -7.10 11.04 15.41
CA GLU A 11 -7.41 9.62 15.16
C GLU A 11 -8.83 9.43 14.58
N ASP A 12 -9.81 10.24 14.99
CA ASP A 12 -11.20 10.20 14.51
C ASP A 12 -11.30 10.49 13.02
N SER A 13 -10.52 11.46 12.53
CA SER A 13 -10.45 11.75 11.09
C SER A 13 -10.05 10.53 10.26
N LEU A 14 -9.18 9.66 10.80
CA LEU A 14 -8.72 8.45 10.11
C LEU A 14 -9.79 7.35 10.09
N LEU A 15 -10.57 7.25 11.16
CA LEU A 15 -11.68 6.31 11.27
C LEU A 15 -12.80 6.62 10.27
N TYR A 16 -13.04 7.90 9.98
CA TYR A 16 -14.03 8.30 8.99
C TYR A 16 -13.58 8.08 7.54
N CYS A 17 -12.29 8.26 7.26
CA CYS A 17 -11.75 8.19 5.89
C CYS A 17 -11.68 6.78 5.29
N LEU A 18 -11.84 5.72 6.09
CA LEU A 18 -11.55 4.35 5.67
C LEU A 18 -12.71 3.39 5.97
N PRO A 19 -12.84 2.30 5.19
CA PRO A 19 -13.91 1.33 5.43
C PRO A 19 -13.73 0.61 6.77
N LYS A 20 -14.86 0.42 7.46
CA LYS A 20 -14.93 -0.03 8.86
C LYS A 20 -14.39 -1.44 9.10
N GLU A 21 -14.60 -2.37 8.16
CA GLU A 21 -14.44 -3.81 8.40
C GLU A 21 -13.00 -4.27 8.71
N PRO A 22 -11.94 -3.93 7.94
CA PRO A 22 -10.61 -4.50 8.16
C PRO A 22 -9.83 -3.84 9.32
N LEU A 23 -10.23 -2.63 9.69
CA LEU A 23 -9.53 -1.80 10.67
C LEU A 23 -10.02 -2.06 12.10
N GLN A 24 -11.31 -2.37 12.28
CA GLN A 24 -11.90 -2.55 13.61
C GLN A 24 -11.30 -3.74 14.38
N GLN A 25 -11.02 -4.87 13.72
CA GLN A 25 -10.51 -6.06 14.43
C GLN A 25 -9.09 -5.83 15.01
N ALA A 26 -8.22 -5.17 14.24
CA ALA A 26 -6.87 -4.83 14.70
C ALA A 26 -6.88 -3.75 15.79
N PHE A 27 -7.80 -2.79 15.70
CA PHE A 27 -8.00 -1.77 16.73
C PHE A 27 -8.53 -2.37 18.04
N ARG A 28 -9.56 -3.23 17.99
CA ARG A 28 -10.14 -3.90 19.17
C ARG A 28 -9.14 -4.79 19.91
N THR A 29 -8.19 -5.38 19.19
CA THR A 29 -7.16 -6.25 19.79
C THR A 29 -5.97 -5.49 20.40
N ASN A 30 -5.94 -4.15 20.30
CA ASN A 30 -4.89 -3.28 20.83
C ASN A 30 -3.46 -3.63 20.38
N LYS A 31 -3.33 -4.41 19.30
CA LYS A 31 -2.03 -4.89 18.78
C LYS A 31 -1.31 -3.80 17.99
N LEU A 32 -2.04 -2.89 17.35
CA LEU A 32 -1.52 -1.81 16.50
C LEU A 32 -2.21 -0.48 16.85
N SER A 33 -1.51 0.64 16.67
CA SER A 33 -2.12 1.97 16.77
C SER A 33 -3.07 2.21 15.59
N VAL A 34 -3.96 3.21 15.69
CA VAL A 34 -4.86 3.61 14.58
C VAL A 34 -4.04 3.88 13.32
N GLN A 35 -2.99 4.70 13.44
CA GLN A 35 -2.12 5.05 12.32
C GLN A 35 -1.39 3.83 11.73
N GLY A 36 -0.88 2.93 12.57
CA GLY A 36 -0.25 1.69 12.12
C GLY A 36 -1.24 0.74 11.43
N THR A 37 -2.50 0.75 11.85
CA THR A 37 -3.57 -0.03 11.22
C THR A 37 -3.94 0.54 9.86
N VAL A 38 -4.04 1.87 9.73
CA VAL A 38 -4.24 2.55 8.44
C VAL A 38 -3.07 2.28 7.49
N TYR A 39 -1.83 2.40 7.98
CA TYR A 39 -0.64 2.04 7.21
C TYR A 39 -0.73 0.60 6.70
N GLY A 40 -1.04 -0.35 7.58
CA GLY A 40 -1.20 -1.76 7.21
C GLY A 40 -2.32 -2.02 6.21
N TYR A 41 -3.39 -1.21 6.23
CA TYR A 41 -4.49 -1.29 5.27
C TYR A 41 -4.09 -0.77 3.88
N VAL A 42 -3.38 0.34 3.84
CA VAL A 42 -2.90 0.95 2.60
C VAL A 42 -1.85 0.08 1.93
N GLY A 43 -0.85 -0.35 2.69
CA GLY A 43 0.20 -1.22 2.16
C GLY A 43 -0.36 -2.56 1.68
N TRP A 44 -1.41 -3.06 2.32
CA TRP A 44 -2.15 -4.24 1.85
C TRP A 44 -2.78 -4.02 0.47
N ILE A 45 -3.46 -2.89 0.27
CA ILE A 45 -4.06 -2.57 -1.04
C ILE A 45 -2.98 -2.31 -2.09
N PHE A 46 -1.88 -1.65 -1.71
CA PHE A 46 -0.74 -1.48 -2.59
C PHE A 46 -0.20 -2.84 -3.06
N CYS A 47 0.06 -3.76 -2.13
CA CYS A 47 0.52 -5.11 -2.46
C CYS A 47 -0.50 -5.85 -3.35
N GLN A 48 -1.79 -5.66 -3.10
CA GLN A 48 -2.84 -6.23 -3.94
C GLN A 48 -2.77 -5.71 -5.39
N HIS A 49 -2.41 -4.45 -5.62
CA HIS A 49 -2.34 -3.91 -6.99
C HIS A 49 -0.99 -4.15 -7.67
N PHE A 50 0.11 -4.13 -6.93
CA PHE A 50 1.45 -4.00 -7.49
C PHE A 50 2.44 -5.11 -7.13
N LEU A 51 2.04 -6.13 -6.35
CA LEU A 51 2.89 -7.32 -6.23
C LEU A 51 3.08 -7.95 -7.60
N GLU A 52 4.33 -8.10 -8.03
CA GLU A 52 4.69 -8.82 -9.26
C GLU A 52 4.05 -10.21 -9.26
N ARG A 53 3.13 -10.41 -10.21
CA ARG A 53 2.43 -11.70 -10.42
C ARG A 53 2.99 -12.47 -11.60
N LEU A 54 3.91 -11.86 -12.34
CA LEU A 54 4.51 -12.40 -13.55
C LEU A 54 5.93 -12.79 -13.19
N GLY A 55 6.14 -14.07 -12.90
CA GLY A 55 7.46 -14.61 -12.58
C GLY A 55 8.46 -14.42 -13.72
N LYS A 56 9.72 -14.71 -13.44
CA LYS A 56 10.82 -14.65 -14.43
C LYS A 56 10.55 -15.53 -15.65
N GLU A 57 9.76 -16.58 -15.46
CA GLU A 57 9.31 -17.52 -16.47
C GLU A 57 8.41 -16.85 -17.52
N TYR A 58 7.54 -15.92 -17.11
CA TYR A 58 6.69 -15.18 -18.03
C TYR A 58 7.51 -14.21 -18.90
N LEU A 59 8.50 -13.53 -18.29
CA LEU A 59 9.44 -12.67 -19.01
C LEU A 59 10.23 -13.47 -20.06
N PHE A 60 10.69 -14.66 -19.67
CA PHE A 60 11.39 -15.56 -20.60
C PHE A 60 10.49 -16.02 -21.76
N LEU A 61 9.22 -16.33 -21.49
CA LEU A 61 8.24 -16.67 -22.53
C LEU A 61 8.00 -15.53 -23.51
N ILE A 62 7.95 -14.27 -23.05
CA ILE A 62 7.84 -13.10 -23.92
C ILE A 62 9.01 -13.02 -24.89
N HIS A 63 10.23 -13.36 -24.44
CA HIS A 63 11.41 -13.30 -25.29
C HIS A 63 11.51 -14.45 -26.31
N ILE A 64 10.93 -15.62 -25.98
CA ILE A 64 10.92 -16.79 -26.87
C ILE A 64 9.83 -16.70 -27.94
N LEU A 65 8.66 -16.19 -27.58
CA LEU A 65 7.50 -16.18 -28.47
C LEU A 65 7.57 -15.02 -29.47
N ASP A 66 7.33 -15.32 -30.75
CA ASP A 66 7.26 -14.31 -31.80
C ASP A 66 5.97 -13.50 -31.68
N ARG A 67 6.09 -12.22 -31.32
CA ARG A 67 4.98 -11.26 -31.21
C ARG A 67 4.23 -11.01 -32.52
N ARG A 68 4.78 -11.44 -33.66
CA ARG A 68 4.11 -11.35 -34.96
C ARG A 68 3.06 -12.45 -35.16
N ASN A 69 3.10 -13.51 -34.35
CA ASN A 69 2.12 -14.59 -34.41
C ASN A 69 0.89 -14.25 -33.53
N PRO A 70 -0.30 -14.03 -34.12
CA PRO A 70 -1.50 -13.65 -33.37
C PRO A 70 -1.95 -14.73 -32.37
N VAL A 71 -1.66 -16.02 -32.63
CA VAL A 71 -2.00 -17.12 -31.71
C VAL A 71 -1.11 -17.11 -30.47
N GLY A 72 0.19 -16.80 -30.64
CA GLY A 72 1.14 -16.69 -29.54
C GLY A 72 0.80 -15.54 -28.59
N GLU A 73 0.45 -14.38 -29.16
CA GLU A 73 0.05 -13.20 -28.39
C GLU A 73 -1.24 -13.44 -27.59
N GLU A 74 -2.24 -14.10 -28.18
CA GLU A 74 -3.49 -14.44 -27.49
C GLU A 74 -3.25 -15.38 -26.29
N VAL A 75 -2.37 -16.38 -26.46
CA VAL A 75 -2.02 -17.32 -25.38
C VAL A 75 -1.27 -16.60 -24.26
N LEU A 76 -0.33 -15.71 -24.59
CA LEU A 76 0.39 -14.90 -23.60
C LEU A 76 -0.56 -14.00 -22.81
N GLU A 77 -1.52 -13.35 -23.47
CA GLU A 77 -2.52 -12.52 -22.80
C GLU A 77 -3.44 -13.33 -21.87
N LYS A 78 -3.85 -14.53 -22.30
CA LYS A 78 -4.64 -15.44 -21.44
C LYS A 78 -3.82 -15.94 -20.24
N LEU A 79 -2.56 -16.30 -20.45
CA LEU A 79 -1.65 -16.74 -19.38
C LEU A 79 -1.39 -15.60 -18.38
N LYS A 80 -1.11 -14.40 -18.89
CA LYS A 80 -0.94 -13.18 -18.09
C LYS A 80 -2.14 -12.96 -17.18
N LYS A 81 -3.36 -13.00 -17.74
CA LYS A 81 -4.62 -12.84 -16.99
C LYS A 81 -4.80 -13.89 -15.89
N ARG A 82 -4.47 -15.16 -16.14
CA ARG A 82 -4.59 -16.23 -15.13
C ARG A 82 -3.58 -16.08 -13.99
N LEU A 83 -2.30 -15.88 -14.32
CA LEU A 83 -1.26 -15.65 -13.31
C LEU A 83 -1.58 -14.42 -12.45
N HIS A 84 -2.14 -13.38 -13.05
CA HIS A 84 -2.60 -12.21 -12.31
C HIS A 84 -3.78 -12.48 -11.37
N GLN A 85 -4.65 -13.45 -11.68
CA GLN A 85 -5.85 -13.72 -10.89
C GLN A 85 -5.62 -14.71 -9.74
N ASP A 86 -4.67 -15.64 -9.89
CA ASP A 86 -4.60 -16.82 -9.03
C ASP A 86 -3.62 -16.73 -7.84
N THR A 87 -2.58 -15.87 -7.88
CA THR A 87 -1.48 -15.98 -6.90
C THR A 87 -1.66 -15.19 -5.61
N PHE A 88 -2.18 -13.96 -5.67
CA PHE A 88 -2.26 -13.05 -4.51
C PHE A 88 -3.65 -12.44 -4.35
N THR A 89 -4.58 -13.19 -3.75
CA THR A 89 -5.91 -12.69 -3.42
C THR A 89 -5.87 -11.72 -2.23
N ARG A 90 -6.89 -10.86 -2.14
CA ARG A 90 -7.03 -9.87 -1.06
C ARG A 90 -7.02 -10.53 0.32
N GLU A 91 -7.75 -11.63 0.45
CA GLU A 91 -7.88 -12.43 1.67
C GLU A 91 -6.54 -13.08 2.04
N TYR A 92 -5.83 -13.63 1.06
CA TYR A 92 -4.53 -14.27 1.28
C TYR A 92 -3.48 -13.30 1.84
N ILE A 93 -3.35 -12.10 1.24
CA ILE A 93 -2.42 -11.07 1.76
C ILE A 93 -2.85 -10.61 3.16
N LEU A 94 -4.17 -10.52 3.42
CA LEU A 94 -4.69 -10.14 4.73
C LEU A 94 -4.32 -11.16 5.81
N ASP A 95 -4.39 -12.46 5.49
CA ASP A 95 -4.06 -13.54 6.41
C ASP A 95 -2.57 -13.57 6.71
N ILE A 96 -1.70 -13.43 5.69
CA ILE A 96 -0.25 -13.27 5.88
C ILE A 96 0.03 -12.08 6.82
N ARG A 97 -0.59 -10.92 6.57
CA ARG A 97 -0.40 -9.73 7.42
C ARG A 97 -0.80 -9.98 8.87
N LYS A 98 -1.87 -10.74 9.12
CA LYS A 98 -2.34 -11.06 10.48
C LYS A 98 -1.38 -11.98 11.24
N GLN A 99 -0.64 -12.84 10.54
CA GLN A 99 0.32 -13.76 11.13
C GLN A 99 1.59 -13.06 11.65
N TYR A 100 2.01 -11.96 11.02
CA TYR A 100 3.26 -11.26 11.36
C TYR A 100 3.04 -9.80 11.81
N PRO A 101 2.34 -9.55 12.94
CA PRO A 101 2.07 -8.19 13.42
C PRO A 101 3.33 -7.46 13.90
N SER A 102 4.38 -8.18 14.33
CA SER A 102 5.67 -7.61 14.72
C SER A 102 6.39 -7.01 13.52
N LEU A 103 6.45 -7.73 12.40
CA LEU A 103 7.08 -7.27 11.16
C LEU A 103 6.37 -6.03 10.61
N LEU A 104 5.04 -6.00 10.66
CA LEU A 104 4.26 -4.83 10.26
C LEU A 104 4.56 -3.59 11.14
N LYS A 105 4.84 -3.77 12.43
CA LYS A 105 5.25 -2.65 13.32
C LYS A 105 6.60 -2.07 12.92
N VAL A 106 7.58 -2.92 12.60
CA VAL A 106 8.91 -2.47 12.17
C VAL A 106 8.83 -1.78 10.81
N LEU A 107 8.04 -2.32 9.87
CA LEU A 107 7.74 -1.67 8.60
C LEU A 107 7.06 -0.31 8.77
N TYR A 108 6.13 -0.20 9.70
CA TYR A 108 5.52 1.08 10.06
C TYR A 108 6.52 2.05 10.69
N ALA A 109 7.41 1.56 11.57
CA ALA A 109 8.49 2.34 12.16
C ALA A 109 9.43 2.91 11.08
N HIS A 110 9.77 2.11 10.07
CA HIS A 110 10.52 2.57 8.90
C HIS A 110 9.74 3.60 8.07
N PHE A 111 8.43 3.41 7.85
CA PHE A 111 7.62 4.40 7.12
C PHE A 111 7.60 5.78 7.81
N LEU A 112 7.62 5.79 9.14
CA LEU A 112 7.59 7.01 9.93
C LEU A 112 8.85 7.86 9.81
N THR A 113 10.03 7.25 9.62
CA THR A 113 11.30 8.00 9.54
C THR A 113 11.31 8.97 8.35
N GLY A 114 10.66 8.61 7.25
CA GLY A 114 10.58 9.45 6.05
C GLY A 114 9.37 10.39 5.99
N HIS A 115 8.29 10.11 6.74
CA HIS A 115 6.99 10.80 6.53
C HIS A 115 6.38 11.42 7.77
N TYR A 116 6.91 11.14 8.96
CA TYR A 116 6.43 11.79 10.17
C TYR A 116 7.02 13.18 10.31
N VAL A 117 6.22 14.20 10.01
CA VAL A 117 6.60 15.59 10.27
C VAL A 117 6.35 15.89 11.75
N ASN A 118 7.41 16.25 12.47
CA ASN A 118 7.31 16.62 13.87
C ASN A 118 6.57 17.97 14.00
N GLN A 119 5.29 17.93 14.35
CA GLN A 119 4.52 19.15 14.68
C GLN A 119 4.95 19.78 16.02
N ALA A 120 5.93 19.21 16.73
CA ALA A 120 6.44 19.75 17.99
C ALA A 120 7.20 21.07 17.84
N GLU A 121 7.60 21.50 16.64
CA GLU A 121 8.10 22.87 16.47
C GLU A 121 7.04 23.94 16.80
N ALA A 122 5.75 23.59 16.77
CA ALA A 122 4.66 24.50 17.14
C ALA A 122 4.21 24.37 18.61
N SER A 123 4.67 23.36 19.37
CA SER A 123 4.27 23.18 20.77
C SER A 123 5.37 22.51 21.59
N ASN A 124 5.73 23.14 22.72
CA ASN A 124 6.85 22.77 23.61
C ASN A 124 6.79 21.37 24.25
N GLN A 125 5.85 20.49 23.88
CA GLN A 125 5.78 19.13 24.41
C GLN A 125 5.52 18.07 23.32
N PRO A 126 6.30 16.98 23.30
CA PRO A 126 6.10 15.89 22.37
C PRO A 126 4.77 15.16 22.64
N THR A 127 3.97 14.98 21.58
CA THR A 127 2.71 14.23 21.65
C THR A 127 2.92 12.78 22.13
N ILE A 128 1.91 12.19 22.78
CA ILE A 128 1.94 10.79 23.24
C ILE A 128 2.20 9.83 22.07
N SER A 129 1.64 10.14 20.89
CA SER A 129 1.93 9.43 19.65
C SER A 129 3.44 9.50 19.37
N TYR A 130 4.06 10.68 19.33
CA TYR A 130 5.51 10.84 19.12
C TYR A 130 6.35 10.02 20.11
N LYS A 131 6.02 10.06 21.41
CA LYS A 131 6.74 9.25 22.43
C LYS A 131 6.68 7.75 22.12
N ARG A 132 5.50 7.23 21.73
CA ARG A 132 5.33 5.84 21.30
C ARG A 132 6.13 5.52 20.03
N LEU A 133 6.24 6.48 19.10
CA LEU A 133 6.99 6.32 17.85
C LEU A 133 8.51 6.32 18.08
N THR A 134 9.00 7.04 19.09
CA THR A 134 10.43 7.06 19.48
C THR A 134 10.87 5.79 20.17
N ALA A 135 9.95 5.06 20.82
CA ALA A 135 10.23 3.78 21.45
C ALA A 135 10.22 2.58 20.47
N MET A 136 9.86 2.79 19.19
CA MET A 136 9.85 1.72 18.20
C MET A 136 11.25 1.43 17.66
N GLU A 137 11.56 0.16 17.45
CA GLU A 137 12.76 -0.28 16.74
C GLU A 137 12.75 0.27 15.30
N ARG A 138 13.84 0.95 14.92
CA ARG A 138 14.03 1.53 13.59
C ARG A 138 15.20 0.82 12.93
N LEU A 139 14.90 0.08 11.87
CA LEU A 139 15.90 -0.55 11.04
C LEU A 139 16.00 0.22 9.71
N PRO A 140 17.21 0.44 9.17
CA PRO A 140 17.37 0.93 7.80
C PRO A 140 16.82 -0.09 6.80
N GLY A 141 16.52 0.37 5.58
CA GLY A 141 15.83 -0.45 4.58
C GLY A 141 16.55 -1.75 4.21
N GLU A 142 17.87 -1.80 4.27
CA GLU A 142 18.67 -3.00 3.99
C GLU A 142 18.53 -4.06 5.08
N ASP A 143 18.62 -3.65 6.35
CA ASP A 143 18.46 -4.56 7.48
C ASP A 143 17.02 -5.02 7.63
N LEU A 144 16.06 -4.18 7.24
CA LEU A 144 14.66 -4.58 7.18
C LEU A 144 14.43 -5.67 6.12
N ALA A 145 15.10 -5.58 4.96
CA ALA A 145 15.03 -6.64 3.95
C ALA A 145 15.64 -7.95 4.45
N LYS A 146 16.76 -7.92 5.20
CA LYS A 146 17.34 -9.11 5.85
C LYS A 146 16.36 -9.69 6.87
N ARG A 147 15.79 -8.83 7.72
CA ARG A 147 14.83 -9.24 8.76
C ARG A 147 13.58 -9.90 8.17
N ILE A 148 13.07 -9.38 7.06
CA ILE A 148 11.96 -10.02 6.32
C ILE A 148 12.36 -11.45 5.94
N LYS A 149 13.54 -11.65 5.32
CA LYS A 149 14.01 -12.97 4.90
C LYS A 149 14.17 -13.97 6.05
N GLU A 150 14.63 -13.52 7.21
CA GLU A 150 14.83 -14.36 8.39
C GLU A 150 13.51 -14.77 9.06
N VAL A 151 12.51 -13.88 9.06
CA VAL A 151 11.26 -14.08 9.79
C VAL A 151 10.20 -14.80 8.97
N THR A 152 10.16 -14.57 7.65
CA THR A 152 9.17 -15.21 6.77
C THR A 152 9.57 -16.64 6.44
N THR A 153 8.58 -17.54 6.42
CA THR A 153 8.84 -18.97 6.19
C THR A 153 8.68 -19.33 4.72
N ASN A 154 7.72 -18.71 4.04
CA ASN A 154 7.39 -18.96 2.64
C ASN A 154 7.83 -17.79 1.74
N TYR A 155 8.18 -18.11 0.49
CA TYR A 155 8.39 -17.15 -0.60
C TYR A 155 7.22 -16.17 -0.76
N HIS A 156 5.98 -16.63 -0.67
CA HIS A 156 4.80 -15.76 -0.83
C HIS A 156 4.69 -14.73 0.30
N GLU A 157 4.96 -15.14 1.54
CA GLU A 157 4.98 -14.26 2.71
C GLU A 157 6.08 -13.21 2.57
N ARG A 158 7.27 -13.66 2.15
CA ARG A 158 8.41 -12.81 1.86
C ARG A 158 8.07 -11.76 0.81
N LEU A 159 7.49 -12.16 -0.32
CA LEU A 159 7.09 -11.23 -1.38
C LEU A 159 6.12 -10.17 -0.86
N VAL A 160 5.11 -10.56 -0.08
CA VAL A 160 4.16 -9.59 0.51
C VAL A 160 4.90 -8.52 1.31
N PHE A 161 5.80 -8.91 2.22
CA PHE A 161 6.52 -7.93 3.05
C PHE A 161 7.61 -7.16 2.29
N GLU A 162 8.24 -7.75 1.28
CA GLU A 162 9.08 -7.03 0.32
C GLU A 162 8.25 -5.98 -0.46
N GLY A 163 6.98 -6.27 -0.77
CA GLY A 163 6.01 -5.32 -1.34
C GLY A 163 5.70 -4.15 -0.40
N PHE A 164 5.53 -4.39 0.90
CA PHE A 164 5.42 -3.31 1.90
C PHE A 164 6.69 -2.47 2.01
N LEU A 165 7.86 -3.09 1.89
CA LEU A 165 9.13 -2.36 1.87
C LEU A 165 9.27 -1.52 0.60
N CYS A 166 8.88 -2.07 -0.55
CA CYS A 166 8.80 -1.34 -1.82
C CYS A 166 7.86 -0.13 -1.69
N PHE A 167 6.67 -0.32 -1.11
CA PHE A 167 5.76 0.78 -0.80
C PHE A 167 6.46 1.88 0.01
N ASN A 168 7.11 1.53 1.12
CA ASN A 168 7.81 2.50 1.96
C ASN A 168 8.88 3.30 1.22
N LYS A 169 9.64 2.66 0.32
CA LYS A 169 10.71 3.30 -0.45
C LYS A 169 10.19 4.30 -1.47
N HIS A 170 9.03 4.03 -2.06
CA HIS A 170 8.50 4.82 -3.17
C HIS A 170 7.44 5.84 -2.76
N VAL A 171 6.96 5.83 -1.50
CA VAL A 171 6.10 6.92 -1.03
C VAL A 171 6.92 8.21 -0.93
N LEU A 172 6.46 9.26 -1.60
CA LEU A 172 7.07 10.59 -1.56
C LEU A 172 6.34 11.50 -0.58
N LYS A 173 4.99 11.47 -0.60
CA LYS A 173 4.14 12.32 0.24
C LYS A 173 2.88 11.59 0.66
N THR A 174 2.43 11.84 1.89
CA THR A 174 1.16 11.31 2.42
C THR A 174 0.46 12.35 3.28
N ASN A 175 -0.87 12.36 3.26
CA ASN A 175 -1.68 13.17 4.19
C ASN A 175 -2.11 12.37 5.45
N LEU A 176 -1.54 11.18 5.70
CA LEU A 176 -1.88 10.32 6.85
C LEU A 176 -1.87 11.07 8.19
N TYR A 177 -0.90 11.96 8.38
CA TYR A 177 -0.68 12.69 9.62
C TYR A 177 -1.38 14.06 9.68
N GLN A 178 -2.12 14.45 8.63
CA GLN A 178 -2.91 15.68 8.62
C GLN A 178 -4.20 15.47 9.42
N THR A 179 -4.65 16.49 10.16
CA THR A 179 -5.83 16.37 11.04
C THR A 179 -7.13 16.41 10.23
N THR A 180 -7.25 17.32 9.28
CA THR A 180 -8.46 17.51 8.46
C THR A 180 -8.29 16.88 7.09
N LYS A 181 -9.00 15.78 6.84
CA LYS A 181 -8.98 15.07 5.55
C LYS A 181 -10.27 14.27 5.37
N VAL A 182 -10.72 14.15 4.13
CA VAL A 182 -11.91 13.36 3.72
C VAL A 182 -11.52 12.01 3.13
N ALA A 183 -10.31 11.94 2.56
CA ALA A 183 -9.72 10.73 2.01
C ALA A 183 -8.21 10.73 2.28
N LEU A 184 -7.65 9.53 2.41
CA LEU A 184 -6.21 9.35 2.46
C LEU A 184 -5.64 9.44 1.04
N SER A 185 -4.57 10.20 0.86
CA SER A 185 -3.92 10.42 -0.43
C SER A 185 -2.41 10.23 -0.29
N ILE A 186 -1.84 9.48 -1.23
CA ILE A 186 -0.44 9.11 -1.23
C ILE A 186 0.12 9.35 -2.63
N ARG A 187 1.20 10.15 -2.70
CA ARG A 187 1.98 10.33 -3.91
C ARG A 187 3.17 9.38 -3.86
N MET A 188 3.36 8.63 -4.93
CA MET A 188 4.44 7.66 -5.07
C MET A 188 5.31 7.98 -6.28
N ASP A 189 6.58 7.61 -6.18
CA ASP A 189 7.51 7.46 -7.29
C ASP A 189 7.13 6.21 -8.10
N PRO A 190 6.83 6.31 -9.40
CA PRO A 190 6.42 5.19 -10.23
C PRO A 190 7.57 4.28 -10.69
N SER A 191 8.83 4.52 -10.29
CA SER A 191 10.00 3.74 -10.72
C SER A 191 9.95 2.23 -10.40
N PHE A 192 9.02 1.78 -9.55
CA PHE A 192 8.82 0.36 -9.24
C PHE A 192 7.88 -0.36 -10.22
N LEU A 193 7.24 0.36 -11.15
CA LEU A 193 6.33 -0.23 -12.12
C LEU A 193 7.10 -0.98 -13.21
N ASP A 194 6.53 -2.10 -13.67
CA ASP A 194 7.12 -2.91 -14.74
C ASP A 194 7.09 -2.17 -16.08
N GLU A 195 8.25 -2.08 -16.75
CA GLU A 195 8.43 -1.48 -18.08
C GLU A 195 7.55 -2.17 -19.15
N ILE A 196 7.23 -3.45 -18.97
CA ILE A 196 6.36 -4.20 -19.90
C ILE A 196 4.93 -3.68 -19.82
N GLU A 197 4.45 -3.35 -18.63
CA GLU A 197 3.10 -2.82 -18.42
C GLU A 197 3.03 -1.32 -18.69
N TYR A 198 4.11 -0.61 -18.41
CA TYR A 198 4.24 0.82 -18.60
C TYR A 198 5.42 1.14 -19.53
N PRO A 199 5.26 1.01 -20.86
CA PRO A 199 6.33 1.29 -21.83
C PRO A 199 6.82 2.73 -21.84
N ARG A 200 6.09 3.64 -21.19
CA ARG A 200 6.49 5.02 -20.96
C ARG A 200 6.49 5.26 -19.47
N ASP A 201 7.60 5.77 -18.96
CA ASP A 201 7.75 6.09 -17.54
C ASP A 201 6.70 7.12 -17.11
N PRO A 202 5.86 6.78 -16.13
CA PRO A 202 4.99 7.77 -15.53
C PRO A 202 5.81 8.84 -14.80
N TYR A 203 5.32 10.06 -14.78
CA TYR A 203 5.85 11.16 -13.97
C TYR A 203 5.44 11.06 -12.49
N GLY A 204 4.29 10.44 -12.21
CA GLY A 204 3.84 10.27 -10.83
C GLY A 204 2.60 9.42 -10.66
N LEU A 205 2.55 8.70 -9.55
CA LEU A 205 1.42 7.87 -9.16
C LEU A 205 0.75 8.45 -7.92
N PHE A 206 -0.57 8.57 -7.95
CA PHE A 206 -1.39 8.99 -6.81
C PHE A 206 -2.38 7.90 -6.45
N LEU A 207 -2.33 7.44 -5.20
CA LEU A 207 -3.29 6.50 -4.63
C LEU A 207 -4.17 7.25 -3.62
N VAL A 208 -5.48 7.19 -3.82
CA VAL A 208 -6.47 7.85 -2.97
C VAL A 208 -7.46 6.83 -2.45
N TYR A 209 -7.59 6.77 -1.13
CA TYR A 209 -8.46 5.88 -0.38
C TYR A 209 -9.52 6.69 0.34
N GLY A 210 -10.76 6.57 -0.09
CA GLY A 210 -11.93 7.06 0.65
C GLY A 210 -12.64 5.91 1.37
N SER A 211 -13.67 6.28 2.14
CA SER A 211 -14.53 5.32 2.84
C SER A 211 -15.29 4.41 1.89
N GLU A 212 -15.74 4.96 0.75
CA GLU A 212 -16.61 4.27 -0.22
C GLU A 212 -16.00 4.18 -1.63
N PHE A 213 -14.83 4.76 -1.84
CA PHE A 213 -14.18 4.76 -3.15
C PHE A 213 -12.68 4.51 -3.03
N ARG A 214 -12.11 4.00 -4.11
CA ARG A 214 -10.67 3.98 -4.34
C ARG A 214 -10.40 4.66 -5.67
N ARG A 215 -9.29 5.38 -5.75
CA ARG A 215 -8.87 6.05 -6.98
C ARG A 215 -7.37 5.90 -7.12
N PHE A 216 -6.95 5.58 -8.33
CA PHE A 216 -5.58 5.74 -8.79
C PHE A 216 -5.53 6.86 -9.83
N HIS A 217 -4.44 7.58 -9.87
CA HIS A 217 -4.19 8.57 -10.90
C HIS A 217 -2.72 8.52 -11.30
N ILE A 218 -2.49 8.11 -12.55
CA ILE A 218 -1.17 8.01 -13.16
C ILE A 218 -0.99 9.24 -14.03
N ARG A 219 0.12 9.94 -13.84
CA ARG A 219 0.49 11.14 -14.57
C ARG A 219 1.69 10.81 -15.44
N PHE A 220 1.66 11.21 -16.71
CA PHE A 220 2.81 11.08 -17.63
C PHE A 220 3.53 12.41 -17.86
N SER A 221 3.13 13.48 -17.16
CA SER A 221 3.74 14.80 -17.25
C SER A 221 3.48 15.64 -15.99
N ASP A 222 4.33 16.65 -15.78
CA ASP A 222 4.20 17.59 -14.64
C ASP A 222 2.97 18.49 -14.71
N VAL A 223 2.42 18.69 -15.91
CA VAL A 223 1.05 19.20 -16.10
C VAL A 223 0.32 18.19 -16.97
N CYS A 224 -0.43 17.29 -16.33
CA CYS A 224 -1.17 16.26 -17.04
C CYS A 224 -2.62 16.71 -17.26
N ARG A 225 -3.17 16.40 -18.43
CA ARG A 225 -4.59 16.54 -18.76
C ARG A 225 -5.12 15.15 -19.08
N GLY A 226 -6.30 14.83 -18.56
CA GLY A 226 -6.91 13.52 -18.75
C GLY A 226 -8.34 13.49 -18.23
N GLY A 227 -9.12 12.53 -18.70
CA GLY A 227 -10.48 12.30 -18.20
C GLY A 227 -10.48 11.55 -16.86
N ILE A 228 -11.62 11.60 -16.17
CA ILE A 228 -11.88 10.77 -14.99
C ILE A 228 -12.83 9.65 -15.41
N ARG A 229 -12.44 8.40 -15.15
CA ARG A 229 -13.32 7.24 -15.35
C ARG A 229 -13.94 6.86 -14.00
N TRP A 230 -15.26 6.89 -13.93
CA TRP A 230 -16.01 6.45 -12.75
C TRP A 230 -16.62 5.08 -13.01
N ILE A 231 -16.34 4.12 -12.12
CA ILE A 231 -16.92 2.78 -12.16
C ILE A 231 -17.83 2.64 -10.94
N ARG A 232 -19.14 2.68 -11.16
CA ARG A 232 -20.12 2.49 -10.09
C ARG A 232 -20.48 1.02 -9.99
N SER A 233 -20.27 0.44 -8.82
CA SER A 233 -20.75 -0.91 -8.52
C SER A 233 -22.16 -0.82 -7.94
N ARG A 234 -23.09 -1.62 -8.48
CA ARG A 234 -24.49 -1.65 -7.99
C ARG A 234 -24.63 -2.50 -6.73
N GLU A 235 -23.77 -3.51 -6.58
CA GLU A 235 -23.81 -4.49 -5.50
C GLU A 235 -22.45 -4.58 -4.81
N ARG A 236 -22.44 -5.09 -3.57
CA ARG A 236 -21.21 -5.27 -2.76
C ARG A 236 -20.21 -6.23 -3.41
N GLU A 237 -20.69 -7.25 -4.10
CA GLU A 237 -19.84 -8.19 -4.83
C GLU A 237 -19.23 -7.54 -6.08
N GLY A 238 -20.03 -6.79 -6.85
CA GLY A 238 -19.48 -5.95 -7.92
C GLY A 238 -18.46 -4.94 -7.39
N GLN A 239 -18.65 -4.41 -6.18
CA GLN A 239 -17.69 -3.52 -5.54
C GLN A 239 -16.41 -4.26 -5.17
N SER A 240 -16.48 -5.46 -4.59
CA SER A 240 -15.26 -6.21 -4.24
C SER A 240 -14.41 -6.56 -5.46
N ILE A 241 -15.05 -6.77 -6.62
CA ILE A 241 -14.38 -7.01 -7.90
C ILE A 241 -13.81 -5.71 -8.49
N ASN A 242 -14.59 -4.62 -8.55
CA ASN A 242 -14.17 -3.37 -9.19
C ASN A 242 -13.16 -2.56 -8.36
N VAL A 243 -13.11 -2.84 -7.06
CA VAL A 243 -12.14 -2.26 -6.12
C VAL A 243 -10.83 -3.09 -6.10
N ARG A 244 -10.73 -4.13 -6.96
CA ARG A 244 -9.53 -4.93 -7.14
C ARG A 244 -8.35 -4.15 -7.69
#